data_AF-A0A7Y1X7U9-F1
#
_entry.id   AF-A0A7Y1X7U9-F1
#
_cell.length_a   1.000
_cell.length_b   1.000
_cell.length_c   1.000
_cell.angle_alpha   90.00
_cell.angle_beta   90.00
_cell.angle_gamma   90.00
#
_symmetry.space_group_name_H-M   'P 1'
#
loop_
_entity.id
_entity.type
_entity.pdbx_description
1 polymer ?
#
loop_
_entity_poly.entity_id
_entity_poly.type
_entity_poly.pdbx_seq_one_letter_code
_entity_poly.pdbx_strand_id
1 'polypeptide(L)'
;MVERKFYKHLGPLKLVDLLNGLDVDIPEGQFGDIEIKNAAPVDQAGVFDICYYEGRKAKAVLADCKASVCLVSPENAEHAGA
;
A
#
# COMPACT_ATOMS: atom_id res chain seq x y z
N MET A 1 3.76 18.14 -15.49
CA MET A 1 5.09 17.67 -15.04
C MET A 1 5.32 18.28 -13.66
N VAL A 2 5.44 17.47 -12.61
CA VAL A 2 5.62 17.97 -11.22
C VAL A 2 7.03 18.54 -11.05
N GLU A 3 7.13 19.78 -10.54
CA GLU A 3 8.41 20.42 -10.24
C GLU A 3 8.99 19.87 -8.92
N ARG A 4 10.05 19.06 -9.04
CA ARG A 4 10.70 18.36 -7.91
C ARG A 4 11.22 19.29 -6.80
N LYS A 5 11.46 20.57 -7.10
CA LYS A 5 11.90 21.57 -6.10
C LYS A 5 10.86 21.85 -5.00
N PHE A 6 9.58 21.56 -5.27
CA PHE A 6 8.50 21.72 -4.29
C PHE A 6 8.21 20.43 -3.49
N TYR A 7 8.85 19.31 -3.84
CA TYR A 7 8.59 18.02 -3.21
C TYR A 7 9.86 17.48 -2.57
N LYS A 8 9.90 17.48 -1.24
CA LYS A 8 10.97 16.82 -0.48
C LYS A 8 10.68 15.32 -0.48
N HIS A 9 11.51 14.54 -1.17
CA HIS A 9 11.51 13.09 -0.99
C HIS A 9 12.01 12.78 0.42
N LEU A 10 11.12 12.23 1.26
CA LEU A 10 11.44 11.86 2.64
C LEU A 10 12.15 10.48 2.74
N GLY A 11 12.59 9.94 1.60
CA GLY A 11 13.22 8.63 1.51
C GLY A 11 12.21 7.49 1.55
N PRO A 12 12.68 6.23 1.55
CA PRO A 12 11.84 5.11 1.92
C PRO A 12 11.37 5.29 3.37
N LEU A 13 10.08 5.13 3.59
CA LEU A 13 9.49 5.17 4.92
C LEU A 13 9.13 3.76 5.34
N LYS A 14 9.29 3.44 6.63
CA LYS A 14 8.77 2.18 7.14
C LYS A 14 7.26 2.23 7.08
N LEU A 15 6.63 1.10 6.76
CA LEU A 15 5.18 1.01 6.72
C LEU A 15 4.55 1.44 8.05
N VAL A 16 5.12 1.03 9.18
CA VAL A 16 4.63 1.41 10.51
C VAL A 16 4.62 2.92 10.75
N ASP A 17 5.57 3.65 10.16
CA ASP A 17 5.62 5.12 10.27
C ASP A 17 4.53 5.76 9.41
N LEU A 18 4.20 5.16 8.26
CA LEU A 18 3.11 5.60 7.38
C LEU A 18 1.72 5.32 7.96
N LEU A 19 1.59 4.20 8.67
CA LEU A 19 0.33 3.78 9.27
C LEU A 19 0.07 4.42 10.64
N ASN A 20 1.07 5.09 11.22
CA ASN A 20 0.93 5.80 12.48
C ASN A 20 -0.11 6.92 12.38
N GLY A 21 -1.19 6.81 13.16
CA GLY A 21 -2.30 7.77 13.16
C GLY A 21 -3.38 7.50 12.11
N LEU A 22 -3.27 6.42 11.33
CA LEU A 22 -4.34 5.93 10.47
C LEU A 22 -5.19 4.90 11.21
N ASP A 23 -6.49 4.92 10.94
CA ASP A 23 -7.44 3.92 11.44
C ASP A 23 -7.38 2.68 10.54
N VAL A 24 -6.32 1.88 10.73
CA VAL A 24 -6.06 0.66 9.95
C VAL A 24 -5.90 -0.53 10.89
N ASP A 25 -6.51 -1.64 10.50
CA ASP A 25 -6.33 -2.91 11.19
C ASP A 25 -5.09 -3.61 10.63
N ILE A 26 -4.06 -3.75 11.46
CA ILE A 26 -2.80 -4.41 11.10
C ILE A 26 -2.66 -5.63 12.00
N PRO A 27 -2.47 -6.85 11.45
CA PRO A 27 -2.20 -8.02 12.27
C PRO A 27 -0.96 -7.80 13.14
N GLU A 28 -1.06 -8.04 14.44
CA GLU A 28 0.04 -7.81 15.37
C GLU A 28 1.33 -8.54 14.92
N GLY A 29 2.44 -7.80 14.88
CA GLY A 29 3.75 -8.32 14.52
C GLY A 29 4.00 -8.54 13.02
N GLN A 30 3.05 -8.20 12.14
CA GLN A 30 3.27 -8.25 10.69
C GLN A 30 3.73 -6.90 10.12
N PHE A 31 4.48 -6.96 9.02
CA PHE A 31 4.83 -5.82 8.15
C PHE A 31 5.71 -4.72 8.76
N GLY A 32 6.29 -4.92 9.95
CA GLY A 32 7.14 -3.95 10.66
C GLY A 32 8.43 -3.56 9.94
N ASP A 33 8.97 -4.46 9.11
CA ASP A 33 10.22 -4.27 8.37
C ASP A 33 10.01 -3.84 6.90
N ILE A 34 8.77 -3.61 6.48
CA ILE A 34 8.49 -3.21 5.09
C ILE A 34 8.88 -1.75 4.86
N GLU A 35 9.73 -1.53 3.87
CA GLU A 35 10.10 -0.21 3.38
C GLU A 35 9.29 0.15 2.13
N ILE A 36 8.54 1.25 2.22
CA ILE A 36 7.75 1.80 1.13
C ILE A 36 8.51 2.95 0.48
N LYS A 37 8.71 2.86 -0.84
CA LYS A 37 9.43 3.86 -1.64
C LYS A 37 8.49 4.82 -2.35
N ASN A 38 7.36 4.33 -2.86
CA ASN A 38 6.37 5.18 -3.55
C ASN A 38 4.94 4.72 -3.26
N ALA A 39 3.98 5.56 -3.65
CA ALA A 39 2.59 5.18 -3.78
C ALA A 39 2.27 5.06 -5.27
N ALA A 40 1.56 4.01 -5.65
CA ALA A 40 1.18 3.76 -7.04
C ALA A 40 -0.22 3.12 -7.14
N PRO A 41 -0.96 3.35 -8.24
CA PRO A 41 -2.20 2.63 -8.52
C PRO A 41 -1.96 1.11 -8.58
N VAL A 42 -3.00 0.32 -8.27
CA VAL A 42 -2.91 -1.14 -8.18
C VAL A 42 -2.40 -1.82 -9.46
N ASP A 43 -2.65 -1.25 -10.64
CA ASP A 43 -2.18 -1.73 -11.95
C ASP A 43 -0.70 -1.42 -12.25
N GLN A 44 -0.11 -0.47 -11.51
CA GLN A 44 1.27 0.00 -11.70
C GLN A 44 2.17 -0.28 -10.51
N ALA A 45 1.59 -0.63 -9.36
CA ALA A 45 2.31 -0.80 -8.11
C ALA A 45 3.27 -1.99 -8.18
N GLY A 46 4.53 -1.74 -7.81
CA GLY A 46 5.58 -2.73 -7.70
C GLY A 46 5.92 -3.10 -6.27
N VAL A 47 6.96 -3.91 -6.13
CA VAL A 47 7.36 -4.60 -4.89
C VAL A 47 7.78 -3.65 -3.75
N PHE A 48 7.95 -2.35 -4.00
CA PHE A 48 8.27 -1.36 -2.97
C PHE A 48 7.21 -0.26 -2.85
N ASP A 49 6.05 -0.45 -3.47
CA ASP A 49 5.01 0.55 -3.49
C ASP A 49 3.84 0.16 -2.57
N ILE A 50 3.17 1.19 -2.07
CA ILE A 50 1.88 1.09 -1.39
C ILE A 50 0.77 1.47 -2.36
N CYS A 51 -0.33 0.73 -2.35
CA CYS A 51 -1.50 1.04 -3.15
C CYS A 51 -2.78 0.96 -2.31
N TYR A 52 -3.85 1.55 -2.83
CA TYR A 52 -5.19 1.47 -2.27
C TYR A 52 -6.14 0.93 -3.35
N TYR A 53 -7.04 0.04 -2.96
CA TYR A 53 -8.08 -0.45 -3.85
C TYR A 53 -9.45 -0.45 -3.17
N GLU A 54 -10.38 0.27 -3.78
CA GLU A 54 -11.79 0.29 -3.41
C GLU A 54 -12.61 -0.02 -4.67
N GLY A 55 -13.14 -1.23 -4.75
CA GLY A 55 -13.93 -1.63 -5.89
C GLY A 55 -14.49 -3.04 -5.77
N ARG A 56 -15.56 -3.30 -6.52
CA ARG A 56 -16.28 -4.59 -6.48
C ARG A 56 -15.53 -5.75 -7.13
N LYS A 57 -14.39 -5.50 -7.78
CA LYS A 57 -13.57 -6.51 -8.48
C LYS A 57 -12.28 -6.84 -7.72
N ALA A 58 -12.27 -6.64 -6.41
CA ALA A 58 -11.11 -6.83 -5.55
C ALA A 58 -10.42 -8.18 -5.76
N LYS A 59 -11.17 -9.28 -5.80
CA LYS A 59 -10.61 -10.62 -6.02
C LYS A 59 -9.72 -10.75 -7.27
N ALA A 60 -10.16 -10.20 -8.40
CA ALA A 60 -9.40 -10.30 -9.65
C ALA A 60 -8.20 -9.33 -9.68
N VAL A 61 -8.37 -8.16 -9.08
CA VAL A 61 -7.36 -7.09 -9.11
C VAL A 61 -6.24 -7.36 -8.09
N LEU A 62 -6.59 -7.83 -6.89
CA LEU A 62 -5.63 -8.12 -5.84
C LEU A 62 -4.79 -9.38 -6.15
N ALA A 63 -5.33 -10.33 -6.92
CA ALA A 63 -4.59 -11.51 -7.36
C ALA A 63 -3.38 -11.19 -8.26
N ASP A 64 -3.45 -10.11 -9.04
CA ASP A 64 -2.37 -9.66 -9.93
C ASP A 64 -1.54 -8.51 -9.31
N CYS A 65 -1.89 -8.06 -8.10
CA CYS A 65 -1.24 -6.93 -7.46
C CYS A 65 0.19 -7.32 -7.01
N LYS A 66 1.17 -6.48 -7.34
CA LYS A 66 2.58 -6.67 -6.99
C LYS A 66 3.08 -5.69 -5.93
N ALA A 67 2.17 -4.93 -5.34
CA ALA A 67 2.47 -3.98 -4.29
C ALA A 67 3.02 -4.71 -3.05
N SER A 68 3.91 -4.04 -2.31
CA SER A 68 4.31 -4.52 -0.98
C SER A 68 3.13 -4.49 -0.01
N VAL A 69 2.26 -3.49 -0.15
CA VAL A 69 1.09 -3.29 0.71
C VAL A 69 -0.06 -2.79 -0.13
N CYS A 70 -1.23 -3.41 0.02
CA CYS A 70 -2.48 -2.94 -0.55
C CYS A 70 -3.49 -2.67 0.57
N LEU A 71 -3.93 -1.42 0.68
CA LEU A 71 -4.99 -1.02 1.58
C LEU A 71 -6.34 -1.28 0.91
N VAL A 72 -7.24 -1.96 1.61
CA VAL A 72 -8.56 -2.35 1.10
C VAL A 72 -9.63 -2.11 2.17
N SER A 73 -10.87 -1.93 1.73
CA SER A 73 -12.02 -1.91 2.64
C SER A 73 -12.18 -3.27 3.35
N PRO A 74 -12.76 -3.32 4.57
CA PRO A 74 -12.93 -4.56 5.33
C PRO A 74 -13.68 -5.67 4.56
N GLU A 75 -14.66 -5.29 3.74
CA GLU A 75 -15.42 -6.21 2.87
C GLU A 75 -14.57 -6.95 1.84
N ASN A 76 -13.38 -6.42 1.52
CA ASN A 76 -12.46 -6.98 0.53
C ASN A 76 -11.22 -7.62 1.19
N ALA A 77 -11.13 -7.61 2.53
CA ALA A 77 -9.96 -8.12 3.26
C ALA A 77 -9.71 -9.61 2.97
N GLU A 78 -10.76 -10.41 2.79
CA GLU A 78 -10.67 -11.84 2.43
C GLU A 78 -10.02 -12.10 1.06
N HIS A 79 -9.90 -11.07 0.22
CA HIS A 79 -9.26 -11.15 -1.09
C HIS A 79 -7.81 -10.65 -1.07
N ALA A 80 -7.36 -10.07 0.04
CA ALA A 80 -5.99 -9.63 0.26
C ALA A 80 -5.22 -10.71 1.05
N GLY A 81 -4.08 -11.19 0.54
CA GLY A 81 -3.22 -12.16 1.25
C GLY A 81 -3.45 -13.63 0.89
N ALA A 82 -3.80 -13.94 -0.35
CA ALA A 82 -3.75 -15.29 -0.90
C ALA A 82 -2.31 -15.75 -1.18
#